data_AF-A0A6J1V7D6-F1
#
_entry.id   AF-A0A6J1V7D6-F1
#
_cell.length_a   1.000
_cell.length_b   1.000
_cell.length_c   1.000
_cell.angle_alpha   90.00
_cell.angle_beta   90.00
_cell.angle_gamma   90.00
#
_symmetry.space_group_name_H-M   'P 1'
#
loop_
_entity.id
_entity.type
_entity.pdbx_description
1 polymer ?
#
loop_
_entity_poly.entity_id
_entity_poly.type
_entity_poly.pdbx_seq_one_letter_code
_entity_poly.pdbx_strand_id
1 'polypeptide(L)'
;MQSINAGFQSLKTLIPHTDGEKLSKAAILQQTAEYIFSLEQEKTRLLQQNAQLKRFIQEFSGSSPKRRRAEDKDEGIGSPDIWEDEKAEDLRREMIELRQQLDKERSVRMMLEEQVRSLEAHLYPEKLKVIAQQVQLQQQEQLLPAHGPPAPTQHPTVIVPAPPPPSHHVTVVTMGPSSVINTISTSRQNLDTIVQAIQHIEGTQEKQLLEEEEQRRGAVIVTPARASLDPSNSDTASDLEAEDDDSMEHSKARMP
;
A
#
# COMPACT_ATOMS: atom_id res chain seq x y z
N MET A 1 -7.10 20.25 -53.46
CA MET A 1 -8.23 19.29 -53.51
C MET A 1 -7.92 17.98 -52.77
N GLN A 2 -6.69 17.44 -52.86
CA GLN A 2 -6.28 16.23 -52.12
C GLN A 2 -6.34 16.39 -50.59
N SER A 3 -5.93 17.55 -50.05
CA SER A 3 -6.00 17.85 -48.61
C SER A 3 -7.41 17.74 -48.02
N ILE A 4 -8.41 18.21 -48.77
CA ILE A 4 -9.82 18.13 -48.36
C ILE A 4 -10.25 16.67 -48.28
N ASN A 5 -9.91 15.86 -49.28
CA ASN A 5 -10.26 14.44 -49.30
C ASN A 5 -9.56 13.67 -48.16
N ALA A 6 -8.32 14.02 -47.82
CA ALA A 6 -7.62 13.47 -46.65
C ALA A 6 -8.36 13.82 -45.35
N GLY A 7 -8.79 15.07 -45.19
CA GLY A 7 -9.59 15.51 -44.03
C GLY A 7 -10.88 14.71 -43.85
N PHE A 8 -11.59 14.39 -44.93
CA PHE A 8 -12.79 13.53 -44.85
C PHE A 8 -12.48 12.10 -44.41
N GLN A 9 -11.34 11.54 -44.81
CA GLN A 9 -10.93 10.21 -44.34
C GLN A 9 -10.57 10.23 -42.86
N SER A 10 -9.86 11.25 -42.39
CA SER A 10 -9.54 11.43 -40.97
C SER A 10 -10.79 11.66 -40.11
N LEU A 11 -11.77 12.43 -40.60
CA LEU A 11 -13.03 12.62 -39.89
C LEU A 11 -13.79 11.30 -39.76
N LYS A 12 -13.85 10.51 -40.85
CA LYS A 12 -14.54 9.23 -40.84
C LYS A 12 -14.03 8.28 -39.76
N THR A 13 -12.71 8.22 -39.53
CA THR A 13 -12.13 7.34 -38.49
C THR A 13 -12.49 7.73 -37.05
N LEU A 14 -12.96 8.96 -36.82
CA LEU A 14 -13.35 9.44 -35.49
C LEU A 14 -14.85 9.22 -35.18
N ILE A 15 -15.63 8.87 -36.20
CA ILE A 15 -17.07 8.67 -36.05
C ILE A 15 -17.34 7.20 -35.71
N PRO A 16 -18.12 6.89 -34.65
CA PRO A 16 -18.39 5.52 -34.23
C PRO A 16 -19.04 4.67 -35.34
N HIS A 17 -18.62 3.41 -35.44
CA HIS A 17 -19.26 2.36 -36.25
C HIS A 17 -19.32 2.62 -37.77
N THR A 18 -18.39 3.38 -38.35
CA THR A 18 -18.36 3.66 -39.80
C THR A 18 -17.36 2.82 -40.61
N ASP A 19 -16.74 1.82 -39.98
CA ASP A 19 -15.70 1.00 -40.59
C ASP A 19 -16.27 0.17 -41.75
N GLY A 20 -15.68 0.33 -42.92
CA GLY A 20 -16.10 -0.37 -44.16
C GLY A 20 -17.27 0.25 -44.91
N GLU A 21 -18.06 1.17 -44.32
CA GLU A 21 -19.21 1.77 -45.00
C GLU A 21 -18.83 2.96 -45.90
N LYS A 22 -19.27 2.99 -47.16
CA LYS A 22 -19.01 4.13 -48.06
C LYS A 22 -19.98 5.28 -47.75
N LEU A 23 -19.56 6.17 -46.85
CA LEU A 23 -20.31 7.39 -46.54
C LEU A 23 -20.02 8.51 -47.57
N SER A 24 -21.06 9.25 -47.94
CA SER A 24 -20.91 10.47 -48.73
C SER A 24 -20.28 11.58 -47.89
N LYS A 25 -19.69 12.60 -48.53
CA LYS A 25 -19.12 13.76 -47.81
C LYS A 25 -20.14 14.46 -46.90
N ALA A 26 -21.38 14.58 -47.37
CA ALA A 26 -22.47 15.15 -46.58
C ALA A 26 -22.84 14.27 -45.39
N ALA A 27 -22.87 12.95 -45.56
CA ALA A 27 -23.14 12.01 -44.48
C ALA A 27 -22.04 12.05 -43.41
N ILE A 28 -20.77 12.11 -43.81
CA ILE A 28 -19.63 12.26 -42.87
C ILE A 28 -19.81 13.53 -42.03
N LEU A 29 -20.13 14.67 -42.66
CA LEU A 29 -20.32 15.93 -41.92
C LEU A 29 -21.53 15.87 -40.99
N GLN A 30 -22.64 15.31 -41.45
CA GLN A 30 -23.86 15.18 -40.66
C GLN A 30 -23.61 14.32 -39.41
N GLN A 31 -23.03 13.14 -39.60
CA GLN A 31 -22.73 12.21 -38.50
C GLN A 31 -21.66 12.78 -37.56
N THR A 32 -20.69 13.53 -38.09
CA THR A 32 -19.72 14.27 -37.26
C THR A 32 -20.44 15.30 -36.38
N ALA A 33 -21.36 16.08 -36.94
CA ALA A 33 -22.08 17.11 -36.20
C ALA A 33 -22.97 16.51 -35.10
N GLU A 34 -23.68 15.43 -35.42
CA GLU A 34 -24.49 14.69 -34.45
C GLU A 34 -23.64 14.08 -33.34
N TYR A 35 -22.47 13.52 -33.69
CA TYR A 35 -21.56 12.95 -32.71
C TYR A 35 -20.95 14.01 -31.79
N ILE A 36 -20.55 15.17 -32.33
CA ILE A 36 -20.09 16.32 -31.54
C ILE A 36 -21.20 16.74 -30.57
N PHE A 37 -22.43 16.91 -31.03
CA PHE A 37 -23.55 17.29 -30.17
C PHE A 37 -23.80 16.27 -29.04
N SER A 38 -23.73 14.98 -29.35
CA SER A 38 -23.84 13.91 -28.35
C SER A 38 -22.73 14.00 -27.30
N LEU A 39 -21.48 14.16 -27.72
CA LEU A 39 -20.33 14.30 -26.83
C LEU A 39 -20.43 15.57 -25.97
N GLU A 40 -20.91 16.68 -26.52
CA GLU A 40 -21.12 17.92 -25.78
C GLU A 40 -22.21 17.78 -24.70
N GLN A 41 -23.31 17.10 -25.03
CA GLN A 41 -24.37 16.80 -24.07
C GLN A 41 -23.85 15.88 -22.96
N GLU A 42 -23.09 14.84 -23.31
CA GLU A 42 -22.52 13.90 -22.36
C GLU A 42 -21.47 14.56 -21.46
N LYS A 43 -20.60 15.42 -22.00
CA LYS A 43 -19.67 16.24 -21.23
C LYS A 43 -20.40 17.07 -20.17
N THR A 44 -21.50 17.72 -20.55
CA THR A 44 -22.30 18.54 -19.62
C THR A 44 -22.91 17.67 -18.52
N ARG A 45 -23.45 16.50 -18.88
CA ARG A 45 -23.99 15.53 -17.92
C ARG A 45 -22.93 15.00 -16.95
N LEU A 46 -21.76 14.62 -17.44
CA LEU A 46 -20.64 14.12 -16.63
C LEU A 46 -20.10 15.21 -15.70
N LEU A 47 -20.00 16.46 -16.15
CA LEU A 47 -19.62 17.59 -15.31
C LEU A 47 -20.61 17.80 -14.16
N GLN A 48 -21.92 17.68 -14.42
CA GLN A 48 -22.94 17.77 -13.38
C GLN A 48 -22.83 16.64 -12.36
N GLN A 49 -22.62 15.40 -12.81
CA GLN A 49 -22.39 14.25 -11.93
C GLN A 49 -21.13 14.44 -11.07
N ASN A 50 -20.03 14.88 -11.67
CA ASN A 50 -18.78 15.16 -10.94
C ASN A 50 -18.98 16.26 -9.89
N ALA A 51 -19.74 17.32 -10.19
CA ALA A 51 -20.06 18.35 -9.21
C ALA A 51 -20.91 17.84 -8.05
N GLN A 52 -21.78 16.86 -8.28
CA GLN A 52 -22.55 16.19 -7.22
C GLN A 52 -21.65 15.27 -6.38
N LEU A 53 -20.81 14.45 -7.02
CA LEU A 53 -19.87 13.57 -6.33
C LEU A 53 -18.87 14.35 -5.48
N LYS A 54 -18.34 15.47 -6.00
CA LYS A 54 -17.45 16.36 -5.24
C LYS A 54 -18.14 16.91 -3.98
N ARG A 55 -19.42 17.30 -4.08
CA ARG A 55 -20.21 17.74 -2.91
C ARG A 55 -20.41 16.62 -1.90
N PHE A 56 -20.74 15.42 -2.37
CA PHE A 56 -20.88 14.25 -1.51
C PHE A 56 -19.57 13.95 -0.78
N ILE A 57 -18.44 13.86 -1.50
CA ILE A 57 -17.13 13.64 -0.89
C ILE A 57 -16.80 14.73 0.15
N GLN A 58 -17.05 15.99 -0.16
CA GLN A 58 -16.82 17.11 0.76
C GLN A 58 -17.69 17.01 2.03
N GLU A 59 -18.94 16.56 1.90
CA GLU A 59 -19.87 16.36 3.01
C GLU A 59 -19.43 15.21 3.93
N PHE A 60 -18.88 14.13 3.38
CA PHE A 60 -18.37 12.98 4.14
C PHE A 60 -16.93 13.15 4.63
N SER A 61 -16.13 14.04 4.03
CA SER A 61 -14.75 14.34 4.45
C SER A 61 -14.64 15.40 5.55
N GLY A 62 -15.76 15.83 6.14
CA GLY A 62 -15.79 16.67 7.34
C GLY A 62 -15.45 18.16 7.14
N SER A 63 -15.28 18.65 5.91
CA SER A 63 -15.01 20.07 5.66
C SER A 63 -16.33 20.85 5.64
N SER A 64 -16.76 21.28 6.82
CA SER A 64 -17.87 22.22 6.97
C SER A 64 -17.49 23.57 6.35
N PRO A 65 -18.24 24.11 5.36
CA PRO A 65 -17.89 25.36 4.69
C PRO A 65 -18.20 26.56 5.58
N LYS A 66 -17.33 26.83 6.56
CA LYS A 66 -17.44 28.01 7.43
C LYS A 66 -16.13 28.33 8.12
N ARG A 67 -15.16 28.86 7.38
CA ARG A 67 -14.13 29.80 7.88
C ARG A 67 -13.23 30.25 6.75
N ARG A 68 -13.69 31.24 5.97
CA ARG A 68 -12.81 32.23 5.34
C ARG A 68 -13.47 33.60 5.44
N ARG A 69 -13.34 34.20 6.63
CA ARG A 69 -13.34 35.65 6.81
C ARG A 69 -11.95 36.04 7.26
N ALA A 70 -11.41 37.07 6.59
CA ALA A 70 -10.21 37.84 6.91
C ALA A 70 -8.90 37.03 6.89
N GLU A 71 -8.14 37.18 5.82
CA GLU A 71 -6.91 38.00 5.79
C GLU A 71 -5.71 37.16 6.23
N ASP A 72 -4.91 36.71 5.25
CA ASP A 72 -3.53 37.15 5.20
C ASP A 72 -3.03 37.12 3.76
N LYS A 73 -2.23 38.12 3.44
CA LYS A 73 -1.71 38.43 2.12
C LYS A 73 -0.51 37.54 1.80
N ASP A 74 -0.34 37.30 0.51
CA ASP A 74 0.93 36.97 -0.12
C ASP A 74 1.54 35.61 0.24
N GLU A 75 0.96 34.54 -0.31
CA GLU A 75 1.80 33.49 -0.89
C GLU A 75 1.31 33.16 -2.29
N GLY A 76 2.23 33.24 -3.24
CA GLY A 76 2.01 33.09 -4.65
C GLY A 76 1.38 31.75 -5.02
N ILE A 77 0.49 31.83 -6.02
CA ILE A 77 0.31 30.82 -7.08
C ILE A 77 0.43 29.35 -6.61
N GLY A 78 -0.55 28.92 -5.81
CA GLY A 78 -0.70 27.53 -5.40
C GLY A 78 -0.81 26.60 -6.62
N SER A 79 0.24 25.80 -6.81
CA SER A 79 0.27 24.72 -7.79
C SER A 79 -0.76 23.63 -7.43
N PRO A 80 -1.29 22.87 -8.40
CA PRO A 80 -2.25 21.79 -8.14
C PRO A 80 -1.79 20.65 -7.20
N ASP A 81 -0.52 20.62 -6.78
CA ASP A 81 0.11 19.58 -5.94
C ASP A 81 -0.21 19.64 -4.44
N ILE A 82 -0.86 20.70 -3.94
CA ILE A 82 -1.14 20.90 -2.50
C ILE A 82 -1.94 19.73 -1.89
N TRP A 83 -2.78 19.05 -2.67
CA TRP A 83 -3.61 17.94 -2.20
C TRP A 83 -2.85 16.64 -1.96
N GLU A 84 -1.74 16.40 -2.67
CA GLU A 84 -0.89 15.24 -2.43
C GLU A 84 0.03 15.48 -1.24
N ASP A 85 0.51 16.71 -1.08
CA ASP A 85 1.35 17.08 0.04
C ASP A 85 0.59 17.09 1.38
N GLU A 86 -0.68 17.54 1.41
CA GLU A 86 -1.49 17.49 2.65
C GLU A 86 -1.74 16.05 3.12
N LYS A 87 -1.96 15.11 2.20
CA LYS A 87 -2.08 13.68 2.50
C LYS A 87 -0.74 13.07 2.93
N ALA A 88 0.36 13.48 2.29
CA ALA A 88 1.69 13.02 2.65
C ALA A 88 2.09 13.54 4.03
N GLU A 89 1.70 14.77 4.37
CA GLU A 89 1.86 15.33 5.70
C GLU A 89 1.01 14.63 6.75
N ASP A 90 -0.26 14.30 6.46
CA ASP A 90 -1.10 13.51 7.35
C ASP A 90 -0.49 12.14 7.64
N LEU A 91 0.00 11.45 6.60
CA LEU A 91 0.67 10.17 6.79
C LEU A 91 1.98 10.30 7.59
N ARG A 92 2.73 11.40 7.42
CA ARG A 92 3.91 11.70 8.24
C ARG A 92 3.53 11.96 9.70
N ARG A 93 2.45 12.71 9.95
CA ARG A 93 1.91 12.96 11.30
C ARG A 93 1.53 11.65 11.98
N GLU A 94 0.79 10.79 11.28
CA GLU A 94 0.39 9.47 11.77
C GLU A 94 1.61 8.57 12.05
N MET A 95 2.62 8.59 11.17
CA MET A 95 3.87 7.84 11.39
C MET A 95 4.61 8.28 12.66
N ILE A 96 4.63 9.58 12.94
CA ILE A 96 5.25 10.12 14.16
C ILE A 96 4.45 9.71 15.40
N GLU A 97 3.12 9.77 15.34
CA GLU A 97 2.24 9.38 16.43
C GLU A 97 2.37 7.87 16.75
N LEU A 98 2.36 7.01 15.73
CA LEU A 98 2.54 5.56 15.89
C LEU A 98 3.91 5.23 16.50
N ARG A 99 4.98 5.93 16.10
CA ARG A 99 6.31 5.78 16.72
C ARG A 99 6.28 6.16 18.19
N GLN A 100 5.66 7.29 18.53
CA GLN A 100 5.55 7.73 19.91
C GLN A 100 4.72 6.75 20.75
N GLN A 101 3.68 6.15 20.17
CA GLN A 101 2.86 5.15 20.83
C GLN A 101 3.65 3.85 21.10
N LEU A 102 4.46 3.41 20.15
CA LEU A 102 5.35 2.25 20.31
C LEU A 102 6.39 2.49 21.42
N ASP A 103 6.96 3.69 21.49
CA ASP A 103 7.93 4.04 22.54
C ASP A 103 7.29 4.10 23.93
N LYS A 104 6.06 4.61 24.03
CA LYS A 104 5.26 4.54 25.27
C LYS A 104 5.00 3.09 25.68
N GLU A 105 4.59 2.22 24.74
CA GLU A 105 4.35 0.82 25.03
C GLU A 105 5.63 0.11 25.50
N ARG A 106 6.75 0.34 24.82
CA ARG A 106 8.07 -0.20 25.22
C ARG A 106 8.45 0.24 26.62
N SER A 107 8.25 1.52 26.95
CA SER A 107 8.52 2.05 28.29
C SER A 107 7.65 1.38 29.36
N VAL A 108 6.35 1.22 29.09
CA VAL A 108 5.43 0.57 30.03
C VAL A 108 5.76 -0.92 30.17
N ARG A 109 6.10 -1.60 29.07
CA ARG A 109 6.51 -3.00 29.08
C ARG A 109 7.77 -3.20 29.92
N MET A 110 8.78 -2.36 29.74
CA MET A 110 10.01 -2.40 30.55
C MET A 110 9.70 -2.23 32.05
N MET A 111 8.85 -1.27 32.40
CA MET A 111 8.43 -1.04 33.79
C MET A 111 7.70 -2.26 34.38
N LEU A 112 6.80 -2.88 33.63
CA LEU A 112 6.08 -4.07 34.07
C LEU A 112 7.00 -5.29 34.19
N GLU A 113 7.90 -5.50 33.24
CA GLU A 113 8.90 -6.57 33.30
C GLU A 113 9.84 -6.41 34.52
N GLU A 114 10.20 -5.18 34.88
CA GLU A 114 10.96 -4.90 36.10
C GLU A 114 10.16 -5.20 37.36
N GLN A 115 8.88 -4.82 37.42
CA GLN A 115 8.00 -5.17 38.53
C GLN A 115 7.82 -6.70 38.68
N VAL A 116 7.61 -7.41 37.57
CA VAL A 116 7.51 -8.88 37.57
C VAL A 116 8.81 -9.50 38.07
N ARG A 117 9.96 -9.08 37.54
CA ARG A 117 11.28 -9.57 37.97
C ARG A 117 11.52 -9.32 39.46
N SER A 118 11.11 -8.16 39.97
CA SER A 118 11.20 -7.81 41.40
C SER A 118 10.30 -8.70 42.27
N LEU A 119 9.06 -8.94 41.86
CA LEU A 119 8.13 -9.84 42.57
C LEU A 119 8.64 -11.29 42.54
N GLU A 120 9.14 -11.76 41.41
CA GLU A 120 9.73 -13.09 41.27
C GLU A 120 10.96 -13.25 42.15
N ALA A 121 11.84 -12.24 42.23
CA ALA A 121 13.02 -12.27 43.09
C ALA A 121 12.66 -12.43 44.58
N HIS A 122 11.54 -11.85 45.03
CA HIS A 122 11.05 -12.04 46.40
C HIS A 122 10.38 -13.40 46.64
N LEU A 123 9.74 -13.98 45.62
CA LEU A 123 9.00 -15.24 45.76
C LEU A 123 9.87 -16.48 45.51
N TYR A 124 10.92 -16.36 44.71
CA TYR A 124 11.82 -17.46 44.34
C TYR A 124 12.46 -18.16 45.56
N PRO A 125 12.94 -17.44 46.59
CA PRO A 125 13.45 -18.05 47.82
C PRO A 125 12.41 -18.92 48.53
N GLU A 126 11.13 -18.51 48.56
CA GLU A 126 10.07 -19.30 49.20
C GLU A 126 9.69 -20.53 48.38
N LYS A 127 9.64 -20.42 47.04
CA LYS A 127 9.43 -21.60 46.17
C LYS A 127 10.53 -22.65 46.38
N LEU A 128 11.78 -22.22 46.49
CA LEU A 128 12.92 -23.11 46.78
C LEU A 128 12.78 -23.81 48.13
N LYS A 129 12.36 -23.09 49.18
CA LYS A 129 12.13 -23.67 50.51
C LYS A 129 11.02 -24.72 50.48
N VAL A 130 9.91 -24.44 49.81
CA VAL A 130 8.79 -25.40 49.67
C VAL A 130 9.22 -26.66 48.92
N ILE A 131 9.98 -26.51 47.83
CA ILE A 131 10.51 -27.64 47.07
C ILE A 131 11.48 -28.47 47.93
N ALA A 132 12.40 -27.80 48.63
CA ALA A 132 13.34 -28.49 49.54
C ALA A 132 12.59 -29.26 50.63
N GLN A 133 11.54 -28.67 51.21
CA GLN A 133 10.71 -29.33 52.22
C GLN A 133 9.92 -30.51 51.66
N GLN A 134 9.36 -30.39 50.44
CA GLN A 134 8.69 -31.49 49.75
C GLN A 134 9.64 -32.67 49.52
N VAL A 135 10.85 -32.40 49.04
CA VAL A 135 11.88 -33.43 48.81
C VAL A 135 12.29 -34.11 50.12
N GLN A 136 12.41 -33.35 51.21
CA GLN A 136 12.72 -33.89 52.53
C GLN A 136 11.65 -34.88 53.02
N LEU A 137 10.36 -34.54 52.86
CA LEU A 137 9.24 -35.40 53.24
C LEU A 137 9.19 -36.68 52.38
N GLN A 138 9.45 -36.57 51.08
CA GLN A 138 9.44 -37.71 50.17
C GLN A 138 10.58 -38.71 50.45
N GLN A 139 11.75 -38.23 50.87
CA GLN A 139 12.83 -39.10 51.35
C GLN A 139 12.48 -39.82 52.66
N GLN A 140 11.70 -39.20 53.54
CA GLN A 140 11.32 -39.80 54.81
C GLN A 140 10.31 -40.95 54.64
N GLU A 141 9.40 -40.87 53.66
CA GLU A 141 8.51 -41.99 53.30
C GLU A 141 9.25 -43.21 52.72
N GLN A 142 10.37 -43.01 52.02
CA GLN A 142 11.15 -44.13 51.45
C GLN A 142 11.99 -44.91 52.47
N LEU A 143 12.12 -44.43 53.72
CA LEU A 143 12.93 -45.06 54.77
C LEU A 143 12.13 -45.97 55.72
N LEU A 144 10.83 -46.17 55.52
CA LEU A 144 10.03 -47.13 56.31
C LEU A 144 10.16 -48.55 55.73
N PRO A 145 10.63 -49.56 56.50
CA PRO A 145 10.83 -50.91 55.99
C PRO A 145 9.50 -51.67 56.00
N ALA A 146 8.95 -52.00 54.82
CA ALA A 146 7.81 -52.90 54.70
C ALA A 146 8.22 -54.23 54.04
N HIS A 147 7.92 -55.30 54.76
CA HIS A 147 8.16 -56.71 54.44
C HIS A 147 7.66 -57.18 53.05
N GLY A 148 8.49 -58.00 52.41
CA GLY A 148 8.13 -59.28 51.75
C GLY A 148 7.42 -59.24 50.39
N PRO A 149 7.82 -60.09 49.40
CA PRO A 149 7.14 -60.18 48.12
C PRO A 149 5.97 -61.19 48.18
N PRO A 150 4.80 -60.95 47.56
CA PRO A 150 3.85 -62.01 47.34
C PRO A 150 4.10 -62.70 45.99
N ALA A 151 4.16 -64.03 46.06
CA ALA A 151 4.15 -64.96 44.93
C ALA A 151 2.71 -65.12 44.36
N PRO A 152 2.54 -65.74 43.18
CA PRO A 152 1.43 -65.52 42.25
C PRO A 152 0.28 -66.53 42.41
N THR A 153 -0.97 -66.17 42.06
CA THR A 153 -1.97 -67.08 41.42
C THR A 153 -3.27 -66.38 40.99
N GLN A 154 -3.61 -66.63 39.72
CA GLN A 154 -4.87 -66.63 38.94
C GLN A 154 -6.22 -66.43 39.66
N HIS A 155 -7.15 -65.64 39.08
CA HIS A 155 -8.59 -65.96 38.91
C HIS A 155 -9.24 -65.10 37.78
N PRO A 156 -10.24 -65.65 37.05
CA PRO A 156 -10.86 -65.03 35.86
C PRO A 156 -12.08 -64.16 36.23
N THR A 157 -12.50 -63.23 35.35
CA THR A 157 -13.91 -62.91 34.97
C THR A 157 -14.13 -61.44 34.58
N VAL A 158 -14.62 -61.27 33.34
CA VAL A 158 -15.48 -60.21 32.76
C VAL A 158 -14.95 -58.77 32.70
N ILE A 159 -14.49 -58.40 31.50
CA ILE A 159 -14.36 -57.01 31.06
C ILE A 159 -15.76 -56.51 30.68
N VAL A 160 -16.36 -55.68 31.54
CA VAL A 160 -17.36 -54.69 31.11
C VAL A 160 -16.59 -53.42 30.77
N PRO A 161 -16.71 -52.84 29.55
CA PRO A 161 -16.13 -51.52 29.31
C PRO A 161 -16.96 -50.48 30.05
N ALA A 162 -16.39 -49.87 31.10
CA ALA A 162 -16.97 -48.68 31.71
C ALA A 162 -16.82 -47.48 30.74
N PRO A 163 -17.84 -46.62 30.59
CA PRO A 163 -17.76 -45.46 29.71
C PRO A 163 -16.77 -44.41 30.25
N PRO A 164 -16.06 -43.68 29.39
CA PRO A 164 -15.11 -42.66 29.81
C PRO A 164 -15.82 -41.46 30.48
N PRO A 165 -15.18 -40.77 31.44
CA PRO A 165 -15.75 -39.60 32.10
C PRO A 165 -15.87 -38.42 31.12
N PRO A 166 -16.84 -37.50 31.34
CA PRO A 166 -17.06 -36.38 30.44
C PRO A 166 -15.85 -35.42 30.46
N SER A 167 -15.18 -35.30 29.33
CA SER A 167 -14.13 -34.30 29.11
C SER A 167 -14.77 -32.92 29.05
N HIS A 168 -14.43 -32.06 30.01
CA HIS A 168 -14.67 -30.62 29.93
C HIS A 168 -13.89 -30.08 28.72
N HIS A 169 -14.62 -29.71 27.69
CA HIS A 169 -14.09 -29.15 26.46
C HIS A 169 -13.67 -27.71 26.72
N VAL A 170 -12.37 -27.51 26.97
CA VAL A 170 -11.69 -26.28 26.59
C VAL A 170 -11.21 -26.50 25.16
N THR A 171 -11.78 -25.77 24.21
CA THR A 171 -11.37 -25.82 22.80
C THR A 171 -10.02 -25.12 22.65
N VAL A 172 -8.94 -25.79 23.04
CA VAL A 172 -7.63 -25.50 22.47
C VAL A 172 -7.58 -26.26 21.15
N VAL A 173 -7.58 -25.54 20.03
CA VAL A 173 -7.40 -26.12 18.70
C VAL A 173 -5.97 -26.64 18.59
N THR A 174 -5.70 -27.80 19.19
CA THR A 174 -4.49 -28.56 18.90
C THR A 174 -4.78 -29.35 17.63
N MET A 175 -4.21 -28.90 16.51
CA MET A 175 -4.38 -29.57 15.23
C MET A 175 -3.65 -30.91 15.31
N GLY A 176 -4.42 -32.00 15.42
CA GLY A 176 -3.88 -33.35 15.37
C GLY A 176 -3.13 -33.60 14.04
N PRO A 177 -2.23 -34.59 14.00
CA PRO A 177 -1.31 -34.82 12.87
C PRO A 177 -2.02 -35.03 11.52
N SER A 178 -3.28 -35.49 11.52
CA SER A 178 -4.09 -35.62 10.30
C SER A 178 -4.49 -34.27 9.69
N SER A 179 -4.74 -33.24 10.51
CA SER A 179 -5.05 -31.89 10.05
C SER A 179 -3.83 -31.18 9.47
N VAL A 180 -2.62 -31.49 9.98
CA VAL A 180 -1.35 -30.93 9.49
C VAL A 180 -1.00 -31.47 8.09
N ILE A 181 -1.31 -32.73 7.81
CA ILE A 181 -1.06 -33.34 6.49
C ILE A 181 -1.97 -32.72 5.42
N ASN A 182 -3.23 -32.44 5.76
CA ASN A 182 -4.17 -31.76 4.85
C ASN A 182 -3.80 -30.30 4.61
N THR A 183 -3.32 -29.56 5.61
CA THR A 183 -2.86 -28.17 5.41
C THR A 183 -1.58 -28.08 4.60
N ILE A 184 -0.64 -29.03 4.75
CA ILE A 184 0.58 -29.08 3.92
C ILE A 184 0.21 -29.40 2.46
N SER A 185 -0.75 -30.29 2.24
CA SER A 185 -1.18 -30.69 0.88
C SER A 185 -1.89 -29.54 0.16
N THR A 186 -2.78 -28.81 0.84
CA THR A 186 -3.43 -27.63 0.25
C THR A 186 -2.47 -26.45 0.10
N SER A 187 -1.56 -26.24 1.06
CA SER A 187 -0.53 -25.19 0.96
C SER A 187 0.40 -25.42 -0.23
N ARG A 188 0.80 -26.66 -0.52
CA ARG A 188 1.58 -27.00 -1.72
C ARG A 188 0.83 -26.66 -3.01
N GLN A 189 -0.43 -27.08 -3.11
CA GLN A 189 -1.26 -26.78 -4.28
C GLN A 189 -1.45 -25.26 -4.50
N ASN A 190 -1.65 -24.51 -3.42
CA ASN A 190 -1.78 -23.05 -3.48
C ASN A 190 -0.48 -22.39 -3.96
N LEU A 191 0.68 -22.85 -3.47
CA LEU A 191 1.98 -22.36 -3.91
C LEU A 191 2.21 -22.66 -5.40
N ASP A 192 1.90 -23.87 -5.85
CA ASP A 192 2.04 -24.25 -7.27
C ASP A 192 1.15 -23.38 -8.18
N THR A 193 -0.05 -23.04 -7.71
CA THR A 193 -0.98 -22.16 -8.43
C THR A 193 -0.42 -20.73 -8.55
N ILE A 194 0.18 -20.21 -7.46
CA ILE A 194 0.80 -18.87 -7.46
C ILE A 194 2.02 -18.85 -8.40
N VAL A 195 2.86 -19.89 -8.37
CA VAL A 195 4.04 -19.99 -9.23
C VAL A 195 3.64 -20.03 -10.71
N GLN A 196 2.62 -20.81 -11.08
CA GLN A 196 2.10 -20.83 -12.46
C GLN A 196 1.56 -19.47 -12.90
N ALA A 197 0.84 -18.77 -12.02
CA ALA A 197 0.29 -17.45 -12.32
C ALA A 197 1.40 -16.41 -12.58
N ILE A 198 2.47 -16.42 -11.77
CA ILE A 198 3.63 -15.54 -11.96
C ILE A 198 4.32 -15.84 -13.29
N GLN A 199 4.59 -17.11 -13.60
CA GLN A 199 5.19 -17.50 -14.87
C GLN A 199 4.36 -17.09 -16.09
N HIS A 200 3.03 -17.19 -16.01
CA HIS A 200 2.15 -16.71 -17.07
C HIS A 200 2.20 -15.19 -17.23
N ILE A 201 2.23 -14.43 -16.13
CA ILE A 201 2.31 -12.96 -16.16
C ILE A 201 3.65 -12.51 -16.73
N GLU A 202 4.75 -13.09 -16.26
CA GLU A 202 6.10 -12.78 -16.75
C GLU A 202 6.24 -13.11 -18.23
N GLY A 203 5.80 -14.29 -18.67
CA GLY A 203 5.85 -14.67 -20.09
C GLY A 203 4.94 -13.83 -20.99
N THR A 204 3.81 -13.33 -20.47
CA THR A 204 2.91 -12.43 -21.22
C THR A 204 3.48 -11.01 -21.30
N GLN A 205 4.09 -10.53 -20.21
CA GLN A 205 4.67 -9.20 -20.12
C GLN A 205 5.93 -9.08 -21.00
N GLU A 206 6.76 -10.11 -21.05
CA GLU A 206 7.95 -10.15 -21.92
C GLU A 206 7.55 -10.10 -23.41
N LYS A 207 6.49 -10.83 -23.78
CA LYS A 207 5.95 -10.82 -25.14
C LYS A 207 5.31 -9.47 -25.51
N GLN A 208 4.58 -8.85 -24.58
CA GLN A 208 4.03 -7.50 -24.78
C GLN A 208 5.12 -6.44 -24.91
N LEU A 209 6.20 -6.53 -24.12
CA LEU A 209 7.35 -5.62 -24.21
C LEU A 209 8.09 -5.76 -25.54
N LEU A 210 8.26 -6.99 -26.04
CA LEU A 210 8.85 -7.25 -27.36
C LEU A 210 7.97 -6.69 -28.49
N GLU A 211 6.65 -6.88 -28.43
CA GLU A 211 5.71 -6.32 -29.40
C GLU A 211 5.66 -4.78 -29.34
N GLU A 212 5.74 -4.18 -28.14
CA GLU A 212 5.88 -2.72 -27.97
C GLU A 212 7.22 -2.18 -28.46
N GLU A 213 8.33 -2.89 -28.25
CA GLU A 213 9.66 -2.48 -28.74
C GLU A 213 9.73 -2.57 -30.26
N GLU A 214 9.14 -3.59 -30.87
CA GLU A 214 9.05 -3.74 -32.33
C GLU A 214 8.17 -2.64 -32.95
N GLN A 215 7.05 -2.29 -32.31
CA GLN A 215 6.21 -1.15 -32.72
C GLN A 215 6.94 0.20 -32.54
N ARG A 216 7.73 0.37 -31.48
CA ARG A 216 8.58 1.56 -31.30
C ARG A 216 9.69 1.66 -32.34
N ARG A 217 10.30 0.55 -32.74
CA ARG A 217 11.33 0.52 -33.79
C ARG A 217 10.73 0.77 -35.19
N GLY A 218 9.50 0.31 -35.45
CA GLY A 218 8.77 0.57 -36.69
C GLY A 218 8.30 2.02 -36.87
N ALA A 219 8.08 2.76 -35.78
CA ALA A 219 7.58 4.15 -35.82
C ALA A 219 8.67 5.22 -36.04
N VAL A 220 9.96 4.87 -36.00
CA VAL A 220 11.08 5.85 -36.03
C VAL A 220 11.59 6.17 -37.44
N ILE A 221 11.06 5.54 -38.50
CA ILE A 221 11.48 5.84 -39.88
C ILE A 221 10.31 6.43 -40.65
N VAL A 222 10.20 7.77 -40.65
CA VAL A 222 9.96 8.68 -41.80
C VAL A 222 9.67 10.08 -41.23
N THR A 223 10.72 10.88 -41.04
CA THR A 223 10.61 12.34 -41.05
C THR A 223 11.45 12.87 -42.21
N PRO A 224 10.85 13.34 -43.31
CA PRO A 224 11.61 14.03 -44.34
C PRO A 224 11.89 15.44 -43.85
N ALA A 225 13.17 15.74 -43.61
CA ALA A 225 13.66 17.08 -43.37
C ALA A 225 13.35 17.96 -44.59
N ARG A 226 12.69 19.10 -44.39
CA ARG A 226 12.68 20.18 -45.38
C ARG A 226 12.82 21.54 -44.71
N ALA A 227 13.97 22.16 -44.98
CA ALA A 227 14.36 23.52 -44.66
C ALA A 227 13.46 24.59 -45.29
N SER A 228 13.35 25.77 -44.67
CA SER A 228 13.36 27.08 -45.35
C SER A 228 13.08 28.27 -44.39
N LEU A 229 14.13 29.06 -44.14
CA LEU A 229 14.23 30.54 -44.12
C LEU A 229 13.60 31.39 -42.99
N ASP A 230 14.52 32.05 -42.27
CA ASP A 230 14.48 33.21 -41.34
C ASP A 230 14.31 34.56 -42.13
N PRO A 231 14.49 35.82 -41.64
CA PRO A 231 14.43 36.47 -40.29
C PRO A 231 13.66 37.83 -40.28
N SER A 232 13.39 38.40 -39.10
CA SER A 232 13.23 39.84 -38.81
C SER A 232 13.05 39.99 -37.28
N ASN A 233 13.61 40.91 -36.50
CA ASN A 233 14.51 42.05 -36.69
C ASN A 233 14.66 42.69 -35.29
N SER A 234 15.87 42.91 -34.76
CA SER A 234 16.29 44.14 -34.07
C SER A 234 17.60 43.92 -33.30
N ASP A 235 18.67 44.46 -33.87
CA ASP A 235 19.91 44.81 -33.17
C ASP A 235 19.90 46.31 -32.83
N THR A 236 20.83 46.69 -31.94
CA THR A 236 21.45 48.02 -31.65
C THR A 236 21.12 48.54 -30.24
N ALA A 237 22.04 48.90 -29.33
CA ALA A 237 23.50 48.76 -29.21
C ALA A 237 23.93 49.27 -27.80
N SER A 238 25.13 48.82 -27.36
CA SER A 238 26.16 49.58 -26.59
C SER A 238 25.85 49.97 -25.12
N ASP A 239 26.76 50.03 -24.16
CA ASP A 239 28.22 49.81 -24.01
C ASP A 239 28.56 50.16 -22.54
N LEU A 240 29.78 49.82 -22.10
CA LEU A 240 30.53 50.29 -20.91
C LEU A 240 30.59 49.36 -19.69
N GLU A 241 31.63 48.51 -19.75
CA GLU A 241 32.47 48.08 -18.63
C GLU A 241 32.97 49.26 -17.79
N ALA A 242 33.01 49.08 -16.46
CA ALA A 242 34.02 49.67 -15.60
C ALA A 242 34.13 48.83 -14.32
N GLU A 243 35.30 48.21 -14.17
CA GLU A 243 35.81 47.58 -12.96
C GLU A 243 35.85 48.57 -11.80
N ASP A 244 35.63 48.09 -10.57
CA ASP A 244 36.55 48.41 -9.47
C ASP A 244 36.40 47.38 -8.35
N ASP A 245 37.53 46.72 -8.11
CA ASP A 245 37.90 45.87 -6.99
C ASP A 245 38.25 46.75 -5.79
N ASP A 246 37.64 46.53 -4.62
CA ASP A 246 38.30 46.85 -3.35
C ASP A 246 37.81 45.94 -2.21
N SER A 247 38.51 44.82 -2.09
CA SER A 247 39.16 44.30 -0.87
C SER A 247 38.81 44.84 0.54
N MET A 248 38.94 43.89 1.49
CA MET A 248 39.18 44.01 2.94
C MET A 248 37.94 44.05 3.86
N GLU A 249 37.61 42.98 4.58
CA GLU A 249 38.32 42.33 5.70
C GLU A 249 38.03 42.97 7.08
N HIS A 250 37.48 42.12 7.96
CA HIS A 250 37.46 42.12 9.43
C HIS A 250 37.39 43.42 10.25
N SER A 251 36.39 43.46 11.17
CA SER A 251 36.54 43.59 12.65
C SER A 251 35.33 44.33 13.25
N LYS A 252 34.51 43.71 14.12
CA LYS A 252 34.64 43.60 15.60
C LYS A 252 34.07 44.81 16.37
N ALA A 253 33.45 44.49 17.52
CA ALA A 253 32.95 45.33 18.63
C ALA A 253 31.47 45.77 18.51
N ARG A 254 30.53 45.27 19.33
CA ARG A 254 30.34 45.35 20.80
C ARG A 254 29.86 46.73 21.27
N MET A 255 28.54 46.82 21.52
CA MET A 255 27.78 47.51 22.61
C MET A 255 28.07 49.01 22.87
N PRO A 256 27.09 49.79 23.37
CA PRO A 256 26.39 49.63 24.65
C PRO A 256 24.91 49.25 24.54
#